data_AF-A0A6D0IDM2-F1
#
_entry.id   AF-A0A6D0IDM2-F1
#
_cell.length_a   1.000
_cell.length_b   1.000
_cell.length_c   1.000
_cell.angle_alpha   90.00
_cell.angle_beta   90.00
_cell.angle_gamma   90.00
#
_symmetry.space_group_name_H-M   'P 1'
#
loop_
_entity.id
_entity.type
_entity.pdbx_description
1 polymer ?
#
loop_
_entity_poly.entity_id
_entity_poly.type
_entity_poly.pdbx_seq_one_letter_code
_entity_poly.pdbx_strand_id
1 'polypeptide(L)'
;MPNLANWATNWQKDDRFSRNATKKLIEKACEIDTQLYNAYISGTLVVTAGPHRKAGPNGGGDARWHMTIRPEPGSPSWHIILDDSITRPVSVSKREHLGHQF
;
A
#
# COMPACT_ATOMS: atom_id res chain seq x y z
N MET A 1 -10.14 18.81 1.19
CA MET A 1 -9.30 17.82 1.90
C MET A 1 -7.86 18.06 1.47
N PRO A 2 -6.95 18.49 2.36
CA PRO A 2 -5.52 18.57 2.04
C PRO A 2 -5.04 17.20 1.52
N ASN A 3 -4.03 17.19 0.66
CA ASN A 3 -3.50 15.95 0.11
C ASN A 3 -2.72 15.20 1.20
N LEU A 4 -3.41 14.28 1.90
CA LEU A 4 -2.87 13.54 3.05
C LEU A 4 -1.88 12.42 2.68
N ALA A 5 -1.76 12.11 1.39
CA ALA A 5 -0.86 11.08 0.90
C ALA A 5 0.20 11.68 -0.04
N ASN A 6 1.45 11.37 0.27
CA ASN A 6 2.59 11.55 -0.62
C ASN A 6 2.74 10.32 -1.52
N TRP A 7 3.12 10.54 -2.76
CA TRP A 7 3.27 9.48 -3.76
C TRP A 7 4.76 9.29 -4.06
N ALA A 8 5.27 8.06 -3.94
CA ALA A 8 6.63 7.76 -4.38
C ALA A 8 6.81 8.05 -5.88
N THR A 9 8.04 8.32 -6.34
CA THR A 9 8.34 8.56 -7.76
C THR A 9 7.82 7.45 -8.67
N ASN A 10 7.96 6.19 -8.25
CA ASN A 10 7.45 5.00 -8.94
C ASN A 10 6.32 4.34 -8.14
N TRP A 11 5.40 5.15 -7.61
CA TRP A 11 4.31 4.65 -6.76
C TRP A 11 3.38 3.69 -7.50
N GLN A 12 3.14 3.92 -8.79
CA GLN A 12 2.22 3.14 -9.61
C GLN A 12 2.99 2.09 -10.40
N LYS A 13 2.81 0.82 -10.06
CA LYS A 13 3.45 -0.31 -10.78
C LYS A 13 2.51 -0.97 -11.81
N ASP A 14 1.26 -0.54 -11.88
CA ASP A 14 0.24 -1.04 -12.83
C ASP A 14 -0.80 0.07 -13.13
N ASP A 15 -1.23 0.16 -14.38
CA ASP A 15 -2.07 1.26 -14.89
C ASP A 15 -3.50 1.27 -14.34
N ARG A 16 -3.96 0.16 -13.74
CA ARG A 16 -5.26 0.09 -13.08
C ARG A 16 -5.34 0.94 -11.80
N PHE A 17 -4.20 1.31 -11.22
CA PHE A 17 -4.18 2.21 -10.07
C PHE A 17 -4.21 3.66 -10.52
N SER A 18 -5.20 4.44 -10.07
CA SER A 18 -5.16 5.90 -10.21
C SER A 18 -5.02 6.54 -8.84
N ARG A 19 -4.47 7.76 -8.73
CA ARG A 19 -4.34 8.45 -7.43
C ARG A 19 -5.68 8.54 -6.69
N ASN A 20 -6.76 8.81 -7.42
CA ASN A 20 -8.10 8.91 -6.83
C ASN A 20 -8.64 7.55 -6.37
N ALA A 21 -8.51 6.49 -7.18
CA ALA A 21 -8.95 5.15 -6.79
C ALA A 21 -8.12 4.62 -5.61
N THR A 22 -6.80 4.76 -5.68
CA THR A 22 -5.87 4.37 -4.62
C THR A 22 -6.16 5.12 -3.33
N LYS A 23 -6.45 6.43 -3.37
CA LYS A 23 -6.85 7.19 -2.18
C LYS A 23 -8.10 6.61 -1.52
N LYS A 24 -9.14 6.27 -2.30
CA LYS A 24 -10.36 5.63 -1.76
C LYS A 24 -10.06 4.26 -1.13
N LEU A 25 -9.11 3.51 -1.70
CA LEU A 25 -8.68 2.24 -1.11
C LEU A 25 -7.93 2.43 0.21
N ILE A 26 -7.13 3.50 0.33
CA ILE A 26 -6.47 3.88 1.59
C ILE A 26 -7.51 4.26 2.64
N GLU A 27 -8.49 5.08 2.29
CA GLU A 27 -9.58 5.48 3.19
C GLU A 27 -10.33 4.25 3.72
N LYS A 28 -10.69 3.30 2.83
CA LYS A 28 -11.27 2.00 3.23
C LYS A 28 -10.34 1.18 4.12
N ALA A 29 -9.04 1.22 3.88
CA ALA A 29 -8.08 0.48 4.71
C ALA A 29 -7.95 1.09 6.11
N CYS A 30 -8.12 2.42 6.23
CA CYS A 30 -8.15 3.13 7.51
C CYS A 30 -9.38 2.75 8.35
N GLU A 31 -10.50 2.36 7.73
CA GLU A 31 -11.67 1.81 8.43
C GLU A 31 -11.36 0.45 9.08
N ILE A 32 -10.36 -0.28 8.58
CA ILE A 32 -9.94 -1.60 9.08
C ILE A 32 -8.86 -1.48 10.15
N ASP A 33 -7.93 -0.52 10.02
CA ASP A 33 -6.78 -0.35 10.92
C ASP A 33 -6.68 1.10 11.44
N THR A 34 -6.96 1.28 12.74
CA THR A 34 -6.93 2.60 13.40
C THR A 34 -5.52 3.21 13.45
N GLN A 35 -4.45 2.40 13.48
CA GLN A 35 -3.09 2.95 13.47
C GLN A 35 -2.75 3.53 12.08
N LEU A 36 -3.21 2.87 11.02
CA LEU A 36 -3.12 3.39 9.66
C LEU A 36 -3.91 4.70 9.53
N TYR A 37 -5.13 4.76 10.07
CA TYR A 37 -5.91 6.01 10.08
C TYR A 37 -5.16 7.17 10.74
N ASN A 38 -4.60 6.94 11.93
CA ASN A 38 -3.84 7.96 12.66
C ASN A 38 -2.61 8.44 11.87
N ALA A 39 -1.91 7.51 11.19
CA ALA A 39 -0.79 7.86 10.34
C ALA A 39 -1.24 8.57 9.05
N TYR A 40 -2.43 8.27 8.54
CA TYR A 40 -2.97 8.89 7.34
C TYR A 40 -3.33 10.35 7.58
N ILE A 41 -3.99 10.66 8.70
CA ILE A 41 -4.37 12.03 9.05
C ILE A 41 -3.18 12.92 9.42
N SER A 42 -2.01 12.35 9.74
CA SER A 42 -0.78 13.13 9.99
C SER A 42 -0.12 13.64 8.70
N GLY A 43 -0.54 13.15 7.53
CA GLY A 43 -0.16 13.70 6.22
C GLY A 43 1.23 13.30 5.71
N THR A 44 1.91 12.35 6.36
CA THR A 44 3.30 11.99 6.02
C THR A 44 3.43 10.74 5.15
N LEU A 45 2.34 10.04 4.85
CA LEU A 45 2.40 8.71 4.24
C LEU A 45 2.85 8.72 2.77
N VAL A 46 3.91 7.98 2.47
CA VAL A 46 4.38 7.63 1.13
C VAL A 46 3.72 6.34 0.66
N VAL A 47 3.05 6.40 -0.49
CA VAL A 47 2.29 5.29 -1.08
C VAL A 47 3.05 4.64 -2.24
N THR A 48 2.97 3.32 -2.35
CA THR A 48 3.30 2.51 -3.53
C THR A 48 2.21 1.45 -3.72
N ALA A 49 1.77 1.19 -4.95
CA ALA A 49 0.68 0.28 -5.27
C ALA A 49 1.00 -0.54 -6.53
N GLY A 50 0.62 -1.81 -6.53
CA GLY A 50 0.88 -2.71 -7.64
C GLY A 50 0.70 -4.18 -7.33
N PRO A 51 0.98 -5.05 -8.32
CA PRO A 51 0.98 -6.48 -8.10
C PRO A 51 2.24 -6.90 -7.32
N HIS A 52 2.09 -7.82 -6.36
CA HIS A 52 3.23 -8.52 -5.79
C HIS A 52 3.63 -9.65 -6.73
N ARG A 53 4.59 -9.40 -7.63
CA ARG A 53 5.14 -10.47 -8.47
C ARG A 53 6.01 -11.36 -7.58
N LYS A 54 5.56 -12.58 -7.27
CA LYS A 54 6.42 -13.58 -6.65
C LYS A 54 7.49 -13.97 -7.66
N ALA A 55 8.76 -13.80 -7.32
CA ALA A 55 9.86 -14.32 -8.11
C ALA A 55 9.80 -15.85 -8.09
N GLY A 56 9.40 -16.44 -9.21
CA GLY A 56 9.53 -17.86 -9.50
C GLY A 56 10.12 -18.02 -10.90
N PRO A 57 10.70 -19.17 -11.27
CA PRO A 57 11.37 -19.38 -12.56
C PRO A 57 10.49 -19.03 -13.77
N ASN A 58 9.16 -19.10 -13.61
CA ASN A 58 8.16 -18.79 -14.63
C ASN A 58 7.26 -17.59 -14.27
N GLY A 59 7.64 -16.75 -13.28
CA GLY A 59 6.87 -15.58 -12.85
C GLY A 59 5.49 -15.87 -12.24
N GLY A 60 5.16 -17.14 -11.96
CA GLY A 60 3.80 -17.62 -11.69
C GLY A 60 3.43 -17.84 -10.23
N GLY A 61 3.78 -16.94 -9.30
CA GLY A 61 3.09 -16.92 -8.01
C GLY A 61 1.89 -15.98 -8.05
N ASP A 62 0.84 -16.28 -7.29
CA ASP A 62 -0.36 -15.43 -7.14
C ASP A 62 0.03 -13.96 -7.02
N ALA A 63 -0.20 -13.21 -8.11
CA ALA A 63 0.04 -11.79 -8.14
C ALA A 63 -1.06 -11.10 -7.34
N ARG A 64 -0.86 -11.01 -6.02
CA ARG A 64 -1.80 -10.30 -5.15
C ARG A 64 -1.62 -8.81 -5.34
N TRP A 65 -2.73 -8.12 -5.59
CA TRP A 65 -2.81 -6.67 -5.60
C TRP A 65 -2.52 -6.16 -4.19
N HIS A 66 -1.59 -5.23 -4.08
CA HIS A 66 -1.31 -4.63 -2.79
C HIS A 66 -0.92 -3.17 -2.89
N MET A 67 -1.03 -2.51 -1.75
CA MET A 67 -0.47 -1.19 -1.50
C MET A 67 0.46 -1.29 -0.30
N THR A 68 1.62 -0.64 -0.41
CA THR A 68 2.54 -0.43 0.70
C THR A 68 2.54 1.05 1.04
N ILE A 69 2.30 1.36 2.31
CA ILE A 69 2.20 2.73 2.81
C ILE A 69 3.16 2.89 3.98
N ARG A 70 3.98 3.94 3.98
CA ARG A 70 4.93 4.21 5.08
C ARG A 70 5.12 5.71 5.31
N PRO A 71 5.27 6.20 6.55
CA PRO A 71 5.51 7.62 6.83
C PRO A 71 6.85 8.11 6.28
N GLU A 72 7.91 7.32 6.47
CA GLU A 72 9.28 7.67 6.09
C GLU A 72 10.09 6.40 5.79
N PRO A 73 11.23 6.50 5.08
CA PRO A 73 12.17 5.39 4.97
C PRO A 73 12.62 4.90 6.35
N GLY A 74 12.63 3.58 6.58
CA GLY A 74 13.03 2.98 7.86
C GLY A 74 11.92 2.87 8.91
N SER A 75 10.78 3.54 8.74
CA SER A 75 9.62 3.39 9.60
C SER A 75 8.81 2.11 9.30
N PRO A 76 8.00 1.61 10.26
CA PRO A 76 7.02 0.57 9.99
C PRO A 76 6.13 0.91 8.80
N SER A 77 5.77 -0.11 8.03
CA SER A 77 4.94 0.04 6.83
C SER A 77 3.65 -0.73 6.97
N TRP A 78 2.57 -0.22 6.39
CA TRP A 78 1.34 -0.96 6.21
C TRP A 78 1.37 -1.64 4.85
N HIS A 79 1.20 -2.95 4.86
CA HIS A 79 0.96 -3.74 3.66
C HIS A 79 -0.53 -4.06 3.61
N ILE A 80 -1.19 -3.54 2.58
CA ILE A 80 -2.62 -3.68 2.33
C ILE A 80 -2.80 -4.59 1.14
N ILE A 81 -3.43 -5.75 1.33
CA ILE A 81 -3.80 -6.65 0.24
C ILE A 81 -5.20 -6.24 -0.24
N LEU A 82 -5.37 -6.22 -1.56
CA LEU A 82 -6.62 -5.88 -2.24
C LEU A 82 -7.25 -7.14 -2.86
N ASP A 83 -8.54 -7.04 -3.17
CA ASP A 83 -9.22 -8.04 -3.99
C ASP A 83 -8.76 -8.00 -5.45
N ASP A 84 -9.13 -9.04 -6.21
CA ASP A 84 -8.71 -9.22 -7.61
C ASP A 84 -9.17 -8.09 -8.54
N SER A 85 -10.25 -7.39 -8.17
CA SER A 85 -10.82 -6.24 -8.88
C SER A 85 -10.27 -4.89 -8.43
N ILE A 86 -9.38 -4.82 -7.44
CA ILE A 86 -8.77 -3.56 -6.95
C ILE A 86 -9.86 -2.59 -6.44
N THR A 87 -10.90 -3.12 -5.79
CA THR A 87 -12.07 -2.37 -5.33
C THR A 87 -12.16 -2.22 -3.82
N ARG A 88 -11.52 -3.11 -3.06
CA ARG A 88 -11.49 -3.04 -1.60
C ARG A 88 -10.23 -3.70 -1.01
N PRO A 89 -9.77 -3.21 0.16
CA PRO A 89 -8.84 -3.95 1.00
C PRO A 89 -9.46 -5.25 1.51
N VAL A 90 -8.71 -6.34 1.47
CA VAL A 90 -9.07 -7.64 2.07
C VAL A 90 -8.25 -7.94 3.31
N SER A 91 -7.08 -7.32 3.45
CA SER A 91 -6.22 -7.46 4.63
C SER A 91 -5.34 -6.22 4.78
N VAL A 92 -5.16 -5.78 6.01
CA VAL A 92 -4.21 -4.72 6.39
C VAL A 92 -3.28 -5.32 7.42
N SER A 93 -1.97 -5.21 7.19
CA SER A 93 -0.96 -5.71 8.12
C SER A 93 0.14 -4.67 8.30
N LYS A 94 0.41 -4.31 9.56
CA LYS A 94 1.57 -3.50 9.91
C LYS A 94 2.80 -4.39 9.93
N ARG A 95 3.79 -4.07 9.11
CA ARG A 95 5.09 -4.72 9.07
C ARG A 95 6.10 -3.80 9.72
N GLU A 96 6.66 -4.26 10.84
CA GLU A 96 7.81 -3.61 11.42
C GLU A 96 8.98 -3.69 10.44
N HIS A 97 9.85 -2.69 10.48
CA HIS A 97 11.09 -2.72 9.73
C HIS A 97 12.03 -3.75 10.38
N LEU A 98 11.81 -5.03 10.09
CA LEU A 98 12.83 -6.05 10.31
C LEU A 98 13.89 -5.78 9.25
N GLY A 99 15.05 -5.26 9.69
CA GLY A 99 16.17 -4.80 8.86
C GLY A 99 16.84 -5.90 8.03
N HIS A 100 16.07 -6.62 7.22
CA HIS A 100 16.60 -7.44 6.16
C HIS A 100 16.92 -6.53 4.98
N GLN A 101 18.18 -6.09 4.94
CA GLN A 101 18.86 -5.71 3.71
C GLN A 101 18.69 -6.87 2.72
N PHE A 102 18.07 -6.59 1.58
CA PHE A 102 18.20 -7.41 0.38
C PHE A 102 19.48 -7.00 -0.34
#